data_AF-A0A9E1ZTX1-F1
#
_entry.id   AF-A0A9E1ZTX1-F1
#
_cell.length_a   1.000
_cell.length_b   1.000
_cell.length_c   1.000
_cell.angle_alpha   90.00
_cell.angle_beta   90.00
_cell.angle_gamma   90.00
#
_symmetry.space_group_name_H-M   'P 1'
#
loop_
_entity.id
_entity.type
_entity.pdbx_description
1 polymer ?
#
loop_
_entity_poly.entity_id
_entity_poly.type
_entity_poly.pdbx_seq_one_letter_code
_entity_poly.pdbx_strand_id
1 'polypeptide(L)'
;TVTAFIVPVLIFVLGLAVPFGLLSPDDLSYAKVYGVIAHPLGRLIMFGLIMLSLWHAAHRSRTTVHDLGIRNDHVTAIICYCVAGLGTVLAGVSMFLL
;
A
#
# COMPACT_ATOMS: atom_id res chain seq x y z
N THR A 1 2.82 10.36 6.64
CA THR A 1 4.26 10.60 6.88
C THR A 1 5.06 9.32 6.80
N VAL A 2 4.71 8.25 7.52
CA VAL A 2 5.39 6.93 7.43
C VAL A 2 5.45 6.39 5.99
N THR A 3 4.34 6.44 5.27
CA THR A 3 4.24 6.07 3.85
C THR A 3 5.27 6.76 2.94
N ALA A 4 5.61 8.03 3.23
CA ALA A 4 6.53 8.81 2.39
C ALA A 4 7.97 8.27 2.44
N PHE A 5 8.37 7.60 3.52
CA PHE A 5 9.69 6.98 3.65
C PHE A 5 9.71 5.56 3.13
N ILE A 6 8.63 4.79 3.33
CA ILE A 6 8.61 3.36 3.03
C ILE A 6 8.29 3.10 1.55
N VAL A 7 7.35 3.82 0.95
CA VAL A 7 6.92 3.57 -0.43
C VAL A 7 8.06 3.69 -1.45
N PRO A 8 8.97 4.69 -1.40
CA PRO A 8 10.11 4.75 -2.31
C PRO A 8 11.01 3.51 -2.22
N VAL A 9 11.26 3.03 -1.01
CA VAL A 9 12.07 1.82 -0.78
C VAL A 9 11.36 0.59 -1.35
N LEU A 10 10.05 0.46 -1.16
CA LEU A 10 9.27 -0.65 -1.72
C LEU A 10 9.25 -0.64 -3.25
N ILE A 11 9.06 0.52 -3.86
CA ILE A 11 9.12 0.67 -5.33
C ILE A 11 10.51 0.26 -5.83
N PHE A 12 11.56 0.69 -5.13
CA PHE A 12 12.92 0.31 -5.47
C PHE A 12 13.14 -1.20 -5.37
N VAL A 13 12.84 -1.81 -4.22
CA VAL A 13 13.07 -3.24 -3.98
C VAL A 13 12.22 -4.12 -4.90
N LEU A 14 10.91 -3.83 -5.00
CA LEU A 14 9.96 -4.68 -5.72
C LEU A 14 9.97 -4.45 -7.24
N GLY A 15 10.30 -3.24 -7.69
CA GLY A 15 10.18 -2.85 -9.10
C GLY A 15 11.50 -2.61 -9.82
N LEU A 16 12.54 -2.12 -9.12
CA LEU A 16 13.77 -1.63 -9.75
C LEU A 16 15.01 -2.48 -9.44
N ALA A 17 15.09 -3.08 -8.26
CA ALA A 17 16.30 -3.78 -7.82
C ALA A 17 16.66 -4.98 -8.71
N VAL A 18 15.66 -5.73 -9.21
CA VAL A 18 15.87 -6.83 -10.16
C VAL A 18 16.33 -6.35 -11.54
N PRO A 19 15.66 -5.40 -12.22
CA PRO A 19 16.13 -4.93 -13.53
C PRO A 19 17.48 -4.21 -13.49
N PHE A 20 17.87 -3.63 -12.34
CA PHE A 20 19.22 -3.08 -12.14
C PHE A 20 20.28 -4.12 -11.76
N GLY A 21 19.93 -5.40 -11.63
CA GLY A 21 20.86 -6.48 -11.28
C GLY A 21 21.35 -6.44 -9.82
N LEU A 22 20.67 -5.69 -8.95
CA LEU A 22 21.00 -5.58 -7.53
C LEU A 22 20.41 -6.73 -6.69
N LEU A 23 19.34 -7.36 -7.19
CA LEU A 23 18.73 -8.56 -6.62
C LEU A 23 18.51 -9.60 -7.71
N SER A 24 18.62 -10.87 -7.33
CA SER A 24 18.24 -11.96 -8.22
C SER A 24 16.72 -12.13 -8.23
N PRO A 25 16.10 -12.61 -9.32
CA PRO A 25 14.68 -12.95 -9.34
C PRO A 25 14.29 -13.92 -8.21
N ASP A 26 15.19 -14.83 -7.84
CA ASP A 26 15.01 -15.79 -6.74
C ASP A 26 14.96 -15.15 -5.35
N ASP A 27 15.47 -13.92 -5.18
CA ASP A 27 15.41 -13.19 -3.92
C ASP A 27 14.00 -12.66 -3.62
N LEU A 28 13.22 -12.40 -4.67
CA LEU A 28 11.78 -12.08 -4.60
C LEU A 28 10.90 -13.28 -4.97
N SER A 29 11.42 -14.50 -4.84
CA SER A 29 10.63 -15.71 -5.05
C SER A 29 9.45 -15.78 -4.09
N TYR A 30 8.34 -16.36 -4.57
CA TYR A 30 7.11 -16.49 -3.80
C TYR A 30 7.33 -17.11 -2.42
N ALA A 31 8.16 -18.16 -2.31
CA ALA A 31 8.42 -18.84 -1.04
C ALA A 31 9.09 -17.94 0.00
N LYS A 32 10.09 -17.13 -0.41
CA LYS A 32 10.79 -16.20 0.50
C LYS A 32 9.84 -15.08 0.96
N VAL A 33 9.11 -14.47 0.03
CA VAL A 33 8.16 -13.40 0.35
C VAL A 33 7.02 -13.93 1.23
N TYR A 34 6.47 -15.10 0.90
CA TYR A 34 5.45 -15.76 1.71
C TYR A 34 5.97 -16.05 3.13
N GLY A 35 7.21 -16.54 3.27
CA GLY A 35 7.81 -16.77 4.60
C GLY A 35 7.84 -15.51 5.48
N VAL A 36 8.11 -14.34 4.89
CA VAL A 36 8.09 -13.05 5.60
C VAL A 36 6.65 -12.67 6.00
N ILE A 37 5.68 -12.82 5.10
CA ILE A 37 4.29 -12.40 5.34
C ILE A 37 3.55 -13.39 6.26
N ALA A 38 3.87 -14.68 6.19
CA ALA A 38 3.27 -15.71 7.03
C ALA A 38 3.61 -15.51 8.51
N HIS A 39 4.77 -14.92 8.82
CA HIS A 39 5.15 -14.58 10.19
C HIS A 39 4.18 -13.53 10.79
N PRO A 40 3.65 -13.71 12.02
CA PRO A 40 2.63 -12.82 12.59
C PRO A 40 3.03 -11.34 12.64
N LEU A 41 4.31 -11.05 12.94
CA LEU A 41 4.81 -9.67 12.89
C LEU A 41 4.91 -9.13 11.46
N GLY A 42 5.35 -9.94 10.50
CA GLY A 42 5.45 -9.52 9.09
C GLY A 42 4.07 -9.22 8.51
N ARG A 43 3.10 -10.07 8.82
CA ARG A 43 1.68 -9.87 8.53
C ARG A 43 1.15 -8.55 9.08
N LEU A 44 1.39 -8.26 10.35
CA LEU A 44 0.94 -7.04 11.01
C LEU A 44 1.58 -5.78 10.39
N ILE A 45 2.90 -5.84 10.13
CA ILE A 45 3.64 -4.75 9.49
C ILE A 45 3.10 -4.49 8.09
N MET A 46 2.90 -5.54 7.29
CA MET A 46 2.37 -5.42 5.93
C MET A 46 0.94 -4.87 5.91
N PHE A 47 0.07 -5.34 6.81
CA PHE A 47 -1.26 -4.78 6.96
C PHE A 47 -1.22 -3.28 7.30
N GLY A 48 -0.45 -2.91 8.34
CA GLY A 48 -0.32 -1.52 8.76
C GLY A 48 0.21 -0.63 7.65
N LEU A 49 1.23 -1.10 6.91
CA LEU A 49 1.81 -0.41 5.78
C LEU A 49 0.79 -0.15 4.66
N ILE A 50 0.01 -1.17 4.27
CA ILE A 50 -1.02 -1.04 3.22
C ILE A 50 -2.11 -0.08 3.69
N MET A 51 -2.65 -0.29 4.89
CA MET A 51 -3.70 0.55 5.48
C MET A 51 -3.24 2.02 5.53
N LEU A 52 -2.12 2.31 6.20
CA LEU A 52 -1.60 3.67 6.33
C LEU A 52 -1.40 4.35 4.97
N SER A 53 -0.91 3.60 3.98
CA SER A 53 -0.69 4.14 2.63
C SER A 53 -1.98 4.47 1.91
N LEU A 54 -3.01 3.62 2.02
CA LEU A 54 -4.33 3.87 1.45
C LEU A 54 -5.01 5.08 2.06
N TRP A 55 -5.01 5.20 3.39
CA TRP A 55 -5.63 6.35 4.07
C TRP A 55 -4.86 7.65 3.81
N HIS A 56 -3.53 7.58 3.72
CA HIS A 56 -2.72 8.73 3.32
C HIS A 56 -3.01 9.17 1.88
N ALA A 57 -3.11 8.22 0.95
CA ALA A 57 -3.47 8.48 -0.43
C ALA A 57 -4.87 9.10 -0.54
N ALA A 58 -5.88 8.52 0.12
CA ALA A 58 -7.25 9.05 0.11
C ALA A 58 -7.34 10.50 0.59
N HIS A 59 -6.63 10.84 1.68
CA HIS A 59 -6.62 12.20 2.20
C HIS A 59 -6.01 13.19 1.20
N ARG A 60 -4.87 12.85 0.59
CA ARG A 60 -4.21 13.67 -0.44
C ARG A 60 -5.02 13.76 -1.74
N SER A 61 -5.62 12.66 -2.18
CA SER A 61 -6.44 12.63 -3.39
C SER A 61 -7.67 13.52 -3.28
N ARG A 62 -8.31 13.60 -2.10
CA ARG A 62 -9.43 14.51 -1.87
C ARG A 62 -9.04 15.97 -2.13
N THR A 63 -7.91 16.42 -1.59
CA THR A 63 -7.44 17.80 -1.81
C THR A 63 -7.00 18.01 -3.26
N THR A 64 -6.28 17.05 -3.86
CA THR A 64 -5.87 17.14 -5.27
C THR A 64 -7.06 17.25 -6.22
N VAL A 65 -8.13 16.49 -6.01
CA VAL A 65 -9.35 16.54 -6.84
C VAL A 65 -10.04 17.89 -6.74
N HIS A 66 -10.06 18.48 -5.54
CA HIS A 66 -10.58 19.83 -5.34
C HIS A 66 -9.73 20.89 -6.08
N ASP A 67 -8.40 20.76 -6.02
CA ASP A 67 -7.45 21.65 -6.72
C ASP A 67 -7.59 21.55 -8.26
N LEU A 68 -7.98 20.38 -8.78
CA LEU A 68 -8.29 20.16 -10.20
C LEU A 68 -9.63 20.75 -10.65
N GLY A 69 -10.38 21.38 -9.75
CA GLY A 69 -11.61 22.13 -10.07
C GLY A 69 -12.92 21.43 -9.73
N ILE A 70 -12.88 20.20 -9.21
CA ILE A 70 -14.08 19.48 -8.76
C ILE A 70 -14.43 19.95 -7.34
N ARG A 71 -15.33 20.94 -7.23
CA ARG A 71 -15.77 21.51 -5.94
C ARG A 71 -16.78 20.65 -5.16
N ASN A 72 -17.03 19.41 -5.57
CA ASN A 72 -17.91 18.51 -4.84
C ASN A 72 -17.13 17.69 -3.82
N ASP A 73 -16.83 18.34 -2.69
CA ASP A 73 -16.04 17.77 -1.61
C ASP A 73 -16.70 16.52 -0.98
N HIS A 74 -18.03 16.53 -0.84
CA HIS A 74 -18.78 15.40 -0.29
C HIS A 74 -18.61 14.13 -1.13
N VAL A 75 -18.84 14.20 -2.44
CA VAL A 75 -18.72 13.03 -3.32
C VAL A 75 -17.26 12.55 -3.39
N THR A 76 -16.33 13.49 -3.47
CA THR A 76 -14.89 13.17 -3.50
C THR A 76 -14.45 12.45 -2.22
N ALA A 77 -14.86 12.95 -1.05
CA ALA A 77 -14.56 12.32 0.23
C ALA A 77 -15.16 10.90 0.30
N ILE A 78 -16.42 10.72 -0.09
CA ILE A 78 -17.07 9.40 -0.10
C ILE A 78 -16.27 8.43 -0.96
N ILE A 79 -15.95 8.80 -2.20
CA ILE A 79 -15.22 7.90 -3.11
C ILE A 79 -13.83 7.56 -2.55
N CYS A 80 -13.04 8.56 -2.16
CA CYS A 80 -11.67 8.35 -1.67
C CYS A 80 -11.65 7.47 -0.41
N TYR A 81 -12.52 7.75 0.56
CA TYR A 81 -12.55 6.98 1.81
C TYR A 81 -13.21 5.61 1.66
N CYS A 82 -14.21 5.45 0.79
CA CYS A 82 -14.76 4.13 0.48
C CYS A 82 -13.71 3.24 -0.18
N VAL A 83 -12.92 3.76 -1.13
CA VAL A 83 -11.82 3.01 -1.76
C VAL A 83 -10.76 2.63 -0.72
N ALA A 84 -10.35 3.55 0.16
CA ALA A 84 -9.40 3.25 1.22
C ALA A 84 -9.96 2.23 2.24
N GLY A 85 -11.23 2.35 2.59
CA GLY A 85 -11.93 1.42 3.49
C GLY A 85 -12.01 0.02 2.91
N LEU A 86 -12.46 -0.11 1.66
CA LEU A 86 -12.51 -1.39 0.94
C LEU A 86 -11.12 -2.02 0.84
N GLY A 87 -10.10 -1.25 0.44
CA GLY A 87 -8.73 -1.74 0.36
C GLY A 87 -8.19 -2.19 1.73
N THR A 88 -8.54 -1.49 2.80
CA THR A 88 -8.17 -1.88 4.18
C THR A 88 -8.83 -3.20 4.58
N VAL A 89 -10.13 -3.36 4.30
CA VAL A 89 -10.85 -4.61 4.60
C VAL A 89 -10.27 -5.77 3.81
N LEU A 90 -10.06 -5.59 2.50
CA LEU A 90 -9.47 -6.62 1.65
C LEU A 90 -8.07 -7.03 2.11
N ALA A 91 -7.24 -6.06 2.52
CA ALA A 91 -5.93 -6.34 3.10
C ALA A 91 -6.02 -7.06 4.44
N GLY A 92 -6.98 -6.70 5.29
CA GLY A 92 -7.20 -7.39 6.57
C GLY A 92 -7.64 -8.83 6.38
N VAL A 93 -8.59 -9.06 5.47
CA VAL A 93 -9.09 -10.40 5.13
C VAL A 93 -7.99 -11.26 4.51
N SER A 94 -7.24 -10.73 3.52
CA SER A 94 -6.17 -11.49 2.88
C SER A 94 -5.07 -11.88 3.86
N MET A 95 -4.70 -10.97 4.77
CA MET A 95 -3.72 -11.25 5.81
C MET A 95 -4.25 -12.20 6.88
N PHE A 96 -5.54 -12.18 7.18
CA PHE A 96 -6.16 -13.12 8.13
C PHE A 96 -6.23 -14.54 7.58
N LEU A 97 -6.52 -14.69 6.28
CA LEU A 97 -6.63 -15.99 5.61
C LEU A 97 -5.29 -16.67 5.32
N LEU A 98 -4.18 -15.92 5.42
CA LEU A 98 -2.81 -16.35 5.11
C LEU A 98 -2.22 -17.23 6.22
#